data_AF-A0AAU5ADH7-F1
#
_entry.id   AF-A0AAU5ADH7-F1
#
_cell.length_a   1.000
_cell.length_b   1.000
_cell.length_c   1.000
_cell.angle_alpha   90.00
_cell.angle_beta   90.00
_cell.angle_gamma   90.00
#
_symmetry.space_group_name_H-M   'P 1'
#
loop_
_entity.id
_entity.type
_entity.pdbx_description
1 polymer ?
#
loop_
_entity_poly.entity_id
_entity_poly.type
_entity_poly.pdbx_seq_one_letter_code
_entity_poly.pdbx_strand_id
1 'polypeptide(L)'
;MELLHLQQQRRTTSVQWPEDVDRRLNVLVRAATAAGERTSRAELLAALVASVDTQPEQLALLLHRYRLMAQDALAGDENRDDLPQVRSPGPRRAASTQERMPSSEVTGQHPRS
;
A
#
# COMPACT_ATOMS: atom_id res chain seq x y z
N MET A 1 29.34 -6.60 14.22
CA MET A 1 28.70 -6.02 13.02
C MET A 1 27.43 -5.32 13.48
N GLU A 2 27.57 -4.07 13.94
CA GLU A 2 26.44 -3.29 14.44
C GLU A 2 25.54 -2.88 13.27
N LEU A 3 24.34 -3.45 13.22
CA LEU A 3 23.27 -2.97 12.34
C LEU A 3 22.70 -1.70 12.97
N LEU A 4 23.33 -0.56 12.69
CA LEU A 4 22.73 0.75 12.88
C LEU A 4 21.55 0.86 11.92
N HIS A 5 20.41 0.31 12.33
CA HIS A 5 19.11 0.61 11.75
C HIS A 5 18.80 2.07 12.09
N LEU A 6 19.37 3.01 11.32
CA LEU A 6 18.75 4.31 11.11
C LEU A 6 17.30 3.99 10.75
N GLN A 7 16.36 4.30 11.64
CA GLN A 7 14.95 4.29 11.32
C GLN A 7 14.76 5.26 10.16
N GLN A 8 14.84 4.75 8.93
CA GLN A 8 14.52 5.51 7.75
C GLN A 8 13.12 6.06 7.95
N GLN A 9 12.97 7.38 7.78
CA GLN A 9 11.69 8.05 7.96
C GLN A 9 10.67 7.42 7.02
N ARG A 10 9.75 6.63 7.57
CA ARG A 10 8.69 5.99 6.79
C ARG A 10 7.65 7.05 6.44
N ARG A 11 7.31 7.13 5.16
CA ARG A 11 6.23 7.98 4.65
C ARG A 11 5.11 7.11 4.11
N THR A 12 3.87 7.49 4.39
CA THR A 12 2.70 6.86 3.78
C THR A 12 2.45 7.50 2.43
N THR A 13 2.18 6.68 1.41
CA THR A 13 1.77 7.13 0.08
C THR A 13 0.40 6.57 -0.26
N SER A 14 -0.43 7.36 -0.93
CA SER A 14 -1.70 6.93 -1.52
C SER A 14 -1.59 7.07 -3.02
N VAL A 15 -1.80 5.97 -3.75
CA VAL A 15 -1.62 5.91 -5.21
C VAL A 15 -2.95 5.49 -5.83
N GLN A 16 -3.35 6.18 -6.90
CA GLN A 16 -4.46 5.77 -7.75
C GLN A 16 -3.90 5.23 -9.06
N TRP A 17 -4.36 4.06 -9.46
CA TRP A 17 -3.94 3.38 -10.68
C TRP A 17 -5.06 2.48 -11.22
N PRO A 18 -4.95 1.98 -12.47
CA PRO A 18 -5.87 0.99 -13.00
C PRO A 18 -5.93 -0.30 -12.15
N GLU A 19 -7.09 -0.95 -12.12
CA GLU A 19 -7.35 -2.14 -11.29
C GLU A 19 -6.44 -3.32 -11.67
N ASP A 20 -6.19 -3.51 -12.95
CA ASP A 20 -5.27 -4.50 -13.51
C ASP A 20 -3.83 -4.32 -13.00
N VAL A 21 -3.37 -3.09 -12.80
CA VAL A 21 -2.06 -2.82 -12.16
C VAL A 21 -2.08 -3.26 -10.69
N ASP A 22 -3.16 -2.96 -9.96
CA ASP A 22 -3.31 -3.38 -8.56
C ASP A 22 -3.26 -4.90 -8.40
N ARG A 23 -3.98 -5.60 -9.27
CA ARG A 23 -4.05 -7.06 -9.33
C ARG A 23 -2.70 -7.67 -9.69
N ARG A 24 -2.00 -7.10 -10.67
CA ARG A 24 -0.63 -7.51 -11.03
C ARG A 24 0.32 -7.42 -9.83
N LEU A 25 0.20 -6.38 -8.99
CA LEU A 25 1.02 -6.28 -7.78
C LEU A 25 0.75 -7.43 -6.80
N ASN A 26 -0.50 -7.90 -6.66
CA ASN A 26 -0.81 -9.09 -5.85
C ASN A 26 -0.17 -10.36 -6.42
N VAL A 27 -0.20 -10.53 -7.75
CA VAL A 27 0.46 -11.67 -8.42
C VAL A 27 1.96 -11.67 -8.15
N LEU A 28 2.62 -10.50 -8.18
CA LEU A 28 4.04 -10.38 -7.89
C LEU A 28 4.38 -10.73 -6.42
N VAL A 29 3.53 -10.35 -5.45
CA VAL A 29 3.70 -10.76 -4.05
C VAL A 29 3.57 -12.28 -3.91
N ARG A 30 2.60 -12.90 -4.60
CA ARG A 30 2.43 -14.37 -4.62
C ARG A 30 3.65 -15.05 -5.23
N ALA A 31 4.19 -14.50 -6.33
CA ALA A 31 5.39 -15.02 -6.98
C ALA A 31 6.63 -14.94 -6.07
N ALA A 32 6.83 -13.81 -5.38
CA ALA A 32 7.90 -13.68 -4.39
C ALA A 32 7.73 -14.69 -3.24
N THR A 33 6.49 -14.88 -2.76
CA THR A 33 6.19 -15.88 -1.72
C THR A 33 6.50 -17.30 -2.20
N ALA A 34 6.18 -17.64 -3.45
CA ALA A 34 6.52 -18.93 -4.04
C ALA A 34 8.03 -19.17 -4.11
N ALA A 35 8.82 -18.10 -4.28
CA ALA A 35 10.27 -18.14 -4.25
C ALA A 35 10.86 -18.20 -2.81
N GLY A 36 10.01 -18.21 -1.78
CA GLY A 36 10.43 -18.25 -0.37
C GLY A 36 10.63 -16.89 0.28
N GLU A 37 10.38 -15.79 -0.44
CA GLU A 37 10.53 -14.43 0.10
C GLU A 37 9.31 -14.01 0.93
N ARG A 38 9.57 -13.45 2.11
CA ARG A 38 8.53 -12.85 2.97
C ARG A 38 8.44 -11.36 2.70
N THR A 39 7.55 -10.96 1.79
CA THR A 39 7.41 -9.56 1.38
C THR A 39 5.99 -9.02 1.54
N SER A 40 5.87 -7.69 1.57
CA SER A 40 4.59 -6.96 1.54
C SER A 40 4.42 -6.18 0.24
N ARG A 41 3.19 -5.77 -0.09
CA ARG A 41 2.92 -4.88 -1.23
C ARG A 41 3.74 -3.58 -1.20
N ALA A 42 3.87 -2.97 -0.03
CA ALA A 42 4.61 -1.73 0.13
C ALA A 42 6.12 -1.92 -0.09
N GLU A 43 6.66 -3.04 0.42
CA GLU A 43 8.07 -3.41 0.22
C GLU A 43 8.36 -3.76 -1.24
N LEU A 44 7.47 -4.53 -1.89
CA LEU A 44 7.60 -4.84 -3.30
C LEU A 44 7.54 -3.57 -4.17
N LEU A 45 6.64 -2.64 -3.87
CA LEU A 45 6.58 -1.34 -4.55
C LEU A 45 7.88 -0.54 -4.34
N ALA A 46 8.39 -0.51 -3.11
CA ALA A 46 9.66 0.15 -2.80
C ALA A 46 10.84 -0.49 -3.54
N ALA A 47 10.88 -1.82 -3.63
CA ALA A 47 11.90 -2.57 -4.36
C ALA A 47 11.84 -2.27 -5.87
N LEU A 48 10.64 -2.23 -6.45
CA LEU A 48 10.44 -1.84 -7.85
C LEU A 48 10.97 -0.42 -8.09
N VAL A 49 10.58 0.56 -7.27
CA VAL A 49 11.08 1.94 -7.38
C VAL A 49 12.60 2.01 -7.23
N ALA A 50 13.18 1.27 -6.28
CA ALA A 50 14.61 1.24 -6.02
C ALA A 50 15.43 0.56 -7.14
N SER A 51 14.79 -0.28 -7.96
CA SER A 51 15.45 -1.01 -9.06
C SER A 51 15.56 -0.22 -10.37
N VAL A 52 14.81 0.87 -10.50
CA VAL A 52 14.77 1.65 -11.75
C VAL A 52 15.98 2.59 -11.83
N ASP A 53 16.62 2.65 -13.00
CA ASP A 53 17.69 3.61 -13.30
C ASP A 53 17.15 5.06 -13.28
N THR A 54 17.90 5.98 -12.69
CA THR A 54 17.54 7.40 -12.58
C THR A 54 17.96 8.23 -13.80
N GLN A 55 18.56 7.61 -14.83
CA GLN A 55 18.85 8.26 -16.11
C GLN A 55 17.56 8.80 -16.78
N PRO A 56 17.51 10.09 -17.16
CA PRO A 56 16.30 10.72 -17.69
C PRO A 56 15.71 10.01 -18.90
N GLU A 57 16.56 9.55 -19.81
CA GLU A 57 16.16 8.89 -21.07
C GLU A 57 15.51 7.53 -20.79
N GLN A 58 16.03 6.79 -19.82
CA GLN A 58 15.49 5.48 -19.42
C GLN A 58 14.13 5.65 -18.74
N LEU A 59 13.99 6.65 -17.88
CA LEU A 59 12.72 6.95 -17.22
C LEU A 59 11.66 7.41 -18.24
N ALA A 60 12.04 8.24 -19.21
CA ALA A 60 11.15 8.66 -20.30
C ALA A 60 10.67 7.46 -21.13
N LEU A 61 11.58 6.54 -21.47
CA LEU A 61 11.24 5.31 -22.20
C LEU A 61 10.33 4.39 -21.39
N LEU A 62 10.57 4.25 -20.08
CA LEU A 62 9.69 3.50 -19.17
C LEU A 62 8.27 4.07 -19.19
N LEU A 63 8.13 5.39 -19.04
CA LEU A 63 6.83 6.06 -19.06
C LEU A 63 6.13 5.95 -20.41
N HIS A 64 6.87 6.06 -21.52
CA HIS A 64 6.31 5.91 -22.85
C HIS A 64 5.75 4.51 -23.07
N ARG A 65 6.50 3.47 -22.69
CA ARG A 65 6.04 2.08 -22.76
C ARG A 65 4.77 1.88 -21.94
N TYR A 66 4.73 2.36 -20.71
CA TYR A 66 3.54 2.26 -19.87
C TYR A 66 2.31 2.93 -20.51
N ARG A 67 2.47 4.11 -21.11
CA ARG A 67 1.36 4.84 -21.77
C ARG A 67 0.86 4.17 -23.04
N LEU A 68 1.70 3.36 -23.70
CA LEU A 68 1.35 2.62 -24.91
C LEU A 68 0.81 1.21 -24.63
N MET A 69 0.89 0.72 -23.39
CA MET A 69 0.31 -0.58 -23.05
C MET A 69 -1.21 -0.54 -23.22
N ALA A 70 -1.75 -1.60 -23.83
CA ALA A 70 -3.18 -1.82 -23.91
C ALA A 70 -3.76 -2.04 -22.50
N GLN A 71 -5.02 -1.64 -22.29
CA GLN A 71 -5.69 -1.72 -20.99
C GLN A 71 -5.85 -3.16 -20.46
N ASP A 72 -5.73 -4.16 -21.31
CA ASP A 72 -5.84 -5.59 -20.99
C ASP A 72 -4.49 -6.31 -20.95
N ALA A 73 -3.38 -5.60 -21.18
CA ALA A 73 -2.04 -6.19 -21.27
C ALA A 73 -1.61 -6.92 -19.97
N LEU A 74 -2.26 -6.62 -18.84
CA LEU A 74 -2.01 -7.24 -17.54
C LEU A 74 -3.10 -8.24 -17.09
N ALA A 75 -4.18 -8.40 -17.86
CA ALA A 75 -5.34 -9.22 -17.47
C ALA A 75 -5.02 -10.73 -17.46
N GLY A 76 -4.07 -11.19 -18.27
CA GLY A 76 -3.71 -12.61 -18.39
C GLY A 76 -3.04 -13.21 -17.14
N ASP A 77 -2.59 -12.40 -16.19
CA ASP A 77 -1.83 -12.85 -15.03
C ASP A 77 -2.70 -13.18 -13.80
N GLU A 78 -4.01 -12.91 -13.83
CA GLU A 78 -4.91 -13.20 -12.70
C GLU A 78 -5.03 -14.70 -12.40
N ASN A 79 -5.13 -15.53 -13.44
CA ASN A 79 -5.33 -16.98 -13.32
C ASN A 79 -4.03 -17.77 -13.21
N ARG A 80 -2.99 -17.19 -12.57
CA ARG A 80 -1.78 -17.94 -12.21
C ARG A 80 -2.10 -18.91 -11.06
N ASP A 81 -2.72 -20.04 -11.43
CA ASP A 81 -3.10 -21.14 -10.53
C ASP A 81 -1.89 -21.89 -9.96
N ASP A 82 -0.73 -21.74 -10.60
CA ASP A 82 0.56 -22.28 -10.18
C ASP A 82 1.14 -21.56 -8.95
N LEU A 83 0.63 -20.39 -8.59
CA LEU A 83 1.14 -19.58 -7.48
C LEU A 83 0.32 -19.80 -6.19
N PRO A 84 0.93 -19.68 -5.00
CA PRO A 84 0.22 -19.81 -3.73
C PRO A 84 -0.78 -18.66 -3.53
N GLN A 85 -1.97 -18.95 -2.98
CA GLN A 85 -2.92 -17.91 -2.56
C GLN A 85 -2.38 -17.20 -1.31
N VAL A 86 -2.02 -15.92 -1.43
CA VAL A 86 -1.59 -15.10 -0.28
C VAL A 86 -2.81 -14.44 0.32
N ARG A 87 -3.06 -14.67 1.61
CA ARG A 87 -4.15 -14.00 2.33
C ARG A 87 -3.81 -12.51 2.50
N SER A 88 -4.52 -11.64 1.79
CA SER A 88 -4.46 -10.20 2.02
C SER A 88 -4.88 -9.89 3.46
N PRO A 89 -4.08 -9.14 4.25
CA PRO A 89 -4.53 -8.61 5.53
C PRO A 89 -5.75 -7.71 5.28
N GLY A 90 -6.91 -8.09 5.82
CA GLY A 90 -8.15 -7.35 5.63
C GLY A 90 -8.04 -5.90 6.14
N PRO A 91 -8.95 -5.00 5.71
CA PRO A 91 -8.96 -3.61 6.15
C PRO A 91 -9.01 -3.53 7.67
N ARG A 92 -7.95 -2.99 8.29
CA ARG A 92 -7.98 -2.64 9.71
C ARG A 92 -8.97 -1.50 9.88
N ARG A 93 -10.16 -1.78 10.43
CA ARG A 93 -11.04 -0.73 10.97
C ARG A 93 -10.21 0.07 11.97
N ALA A 94 -9.92 1.32 11.64
CA ALA A 94 -9.48 2.29 12.64
C ALA A 94 -10.60 2.32 13.69
N ALA A 95 -10.26 1.93 14.92
CA ALA A 95 -11.15 2.12 16.05
C ALA A 95 -11.37 3.63 16.16
N SER A 96 -12.55 4.09 15.75
CA SER A 96 -13.05 5.42 16.08
C SER A 96 -13.22 5.47 17.59
N THR A 97 -12.19 5.97 18.28
CA THR A 97 -12.31 6.46 19.65
C THR A 97 -13.32 7.58 19.61
N GLN A 98 -14.58 7.24 19.88
CA GLN A 98 -15.61 8.20 20.16
C GLN A 98 -15.28 8.82 21.51
N GLU A 99 -14.52 9.92 21.47
CA GLU A 99 -14.29 10.78 22.62
C GLU A 99 -15.64 11.19 23.19
N ARG A 100 -15.86 10.67 24.39
CA ARG A 100 -16.99 10.94 25.26
C ARG A 100 -16.87 12.41 25.66
N MET A 101 -17.66 13.31 25.05
CA MET A 101 -17.72 14.70 25.49
C MET A 101 -18.21 14.76 26.94
N PRO A 102 -17.51 15.47 27.85
CA PRO A 102 -18.04 15.79 29.16
C PRO A 102 -19.14 16.85 29.01
N SER A 103 -20.36 16.53 29.44
CA SER A 103 -21.43 17.50 29.60
C SER A 103 -21.04 18.49 30.69
N SER A 104 -20.73 19.72 30.26
CA SER A 104 -20.49 20.86 31.12
C SER A 104 -21.69 21.13 32.03
N GLU A 105 -21.35 21.45 33.27
CA GLU A 105 -22.19 21.96 34.35
C GLU A 105 -23.20 23.02 33.88
N VAL A 106 -24.47 22.79 34.17
CA VAL A 106 -25.47 23.87 34.31
C VAL A 106 -25.66 24.11 35.80
N THR A 107 -24.80 24.93 36.37
CA THR A 107 -25.01 25.55 37.68
C THR A 107 -25.94 26.74 37.48
N GLY A 108 -27.22 26.54 37.78
CA GLY A 108 -28.25 27.57 37.80
C GLY A 108 -29.04 27.50 39.09
N GLN A 109 -28.39 27.85 40.19
CA GLN A 109 -28.99 28.08 41.50
C GLN A 109 -30.00 29.23 41.40
N HIS A 110 -31.25 28.99 41.79
CA HIS A 110 -32.15 30.08 42.20
C HIS A 110 -32.87 29.70 43.50
N PRO A 111 -32.80 30.55 44.54
CA PRO A 111 -33.25 30.20 45.87
C PRO A 111 -34.76 30.39 46.06
N ARG A 112 -35.25 29.68 47.08
CA ARG A 112 -36.60 29.78 47.65
C ARG A 112 -36.95 31.20 48.10
N SER A 113 -38.19 31.59 47.87
CA SER A 113 -39.06 32.30 48.84
C SER A 113 -40.51 32.04 48.47
#